data_AF-A0A258CKM8-F1
#
_entry.id   AF-A0A258CKM8-F1
#
_cell.length_a   1.000
_cell.length_b   1.000
_cell.length_c   1.000
_cell.angle_alpha   90.00
_cell.angle_beta   90.00
_cell.angle_gamma   90.00
#
_symmetry.space_group_name_H-M   'P 1'
#
loop_
_entity.id
_entity.type
_entity.pdbx_description
1 polymer ?
#
loop_
_entity_poly.entity_id
_entity_poly.type
_entity_poly.pdbx_seq_one_letter_code
_entity_poly.pdbx_strand_id
1 'polypeptide(L)'
;MQRLRELSRRVEAVYGEMADTFSSYQQASGLTCRSGCGECCTQTTIEATVLEMLPLALHLFDQGKAEQTLTQLEELPEVSGCFFYQRLSFDGKQGHCTVYQQRPSICRVFGAGGYRDKQQQKSLSVCKVIKNDKAERYQQQLIMLTEQPPPLMMHAKEQVSQLDYELGNKHYPINLAMRLALEKVMFSAYYTSFDHDIQIA
;
A
#
# COMPACT_ATOMS: atom_id res chain seq x y z
N MET A 1 -6.00 -8.25 20.92
CA MET A 1 -6.64 -8.30 19.58
C MET A 1 -7.58 -7.14 19.23
N GLN A 2 -8.44 -6.65 20.13
CA GLN A 2 -9.48 -5.64 19.81
C GLN A 2 -8.94 -4.35 19.16
N ARG A 3 -7.89 -3.75 19.74
CA ARG A 3 -7.24 -2.53 19.22
C ARG A 3 -6.78 -2.69 17.76
N LEU A 4 -6.15 -3.81 17.41
CA LEU A 4 -5.63 -4.04 16.06
C LEU A 4 -6.77 -4.14 15.04
N ARG A 5 -7.87 -4.80 15.40
CA ARG A 5 -9.06 -4.88 14.54
C ARG A 5 -9.74 -3.52 14.36
N GLU A 6 -9.80 -2.70 15.41
CA GLU A 6 -10.31 -1.33 15.30
C GLU A 6 -9.44 -0.46 14.39
N LEU A 7 -8.12 -0.48 14.58
CA LEU A 7 -7.17 0.23 13.73
C LEU A 7 -7.29 -0.22 12.27
N SER A 8 -7.40 -1.53 12.02
CA SER A 8 -7.61 -2.09 10.68
C SER A 8 -8.80 -1.48 9.98
N ARG A 9 -9.97 -1.43 10.64
CA ARG A 9 -11.19 -0.84 10.05
C ARG A 9 -11.01 0.64 9.74
N ARG A 10 -10.33 1.39 10.61
CA ARG A 10 -10.02 2.81 10.38
C ARG A 10 -9.09 2.99 9.18
N VAL A 11 -8.08 2.14 9.04
CA VAL A 11 -7.17 2.12 7.88
C VAL A 11 -7.93 1.80 6.60
N GLU A 12 -8.79 0.78 6.61
CA GLU A 12 -9.61 0.40 5.45
C GLU A 12 -10.57 1.51 5.00
N ALA A 13 -11.14 2.28 5.94
CA ALA A 13 -11.97 3.44 5.61
C ALA A 13 -11.18 4.51 4.84
N VAL A 14 -9.98 4.87 5.33
CA VAL A 14 -9.08 5.82 4.65
C VAL A 14 -8.65 5.29 3.27
N TYR A 15 -8.47 3.97 3.14
CA TYR A 15 -8.11 3.36 1.86
C TYR A 15 -9.20 3.46 0.79
N GLY A 16 -10.48 3.41 1.18
CA GLY A 16 -11.59 3.62 0.26
C GLY A 16 -11.54 5.02 -0.34
N GLU A 17 -11.54 6.05 0.52
CA GLU A 17 -11.50 7.46 0.11
C GLU A 17 -10.28 7.78 -0.77
N MET A 18 -9.12 7.23 -0.39
CA MET A 18 -7.88 7.42 -1.14
C MET A 18 -7.92 6.75 -2.52
N ALA A 19 -8.42 5.51 -2.59
CA ALA A 19 -8.53 4.80 -3.85
C ALA A 19 -9.46 5.53 -4.83
N ASP A 20 -10.60 6.04 -4.33
CA ASP A 20 -11.55 6.79 -5.14
C ASP A 20 -10.96 8.11 -5.63
N THR A 21 -10.28 8.85 -4.75
CA THR A 21 -9.65 10.13 -5.09
C THR A 21 -8.59 9.98 -6.18
N PHE A 22 -7.65 9.05 -6.01
CA PHE A 22 -6.55 8.88 -6.96
C PHE A 22 -7.00 8.21 -8.25
N SER A 23 -7.90 7.23 -8.20
CA SER A 23 -8.42 6.60 -9.40
C SER A 23 -9.26 7.57 -10.24
N SER A 24 -10.09 8.40 -9.61
CA SER A 24 -10.87 9.43 -10.30
C SER A 24 -9.97 10.44 -11.00
N TYR A 25 -8.91 10.91 -10.32
CA TYR A 25 -7.92 11.80 -10.93
C TYR A 25 -7.20 11.15 -12.12
N GLN A 26 -6.75 9.90 -11.98
CA GLN A 26 -6.06 9.16 -13.03
C GLN A 26 -6.96 8.95 -14.26
N GLN A 27 -8.24 8.66 -14.03
CA GLN A 27 -9.23 8.52 -15.10
C GLN A 27 -9.50 9.86 -15.79
N ALA A 28 -9.75 10.93 -15.04
CA ALA A 28 -10.06 12.26 -15.59
C ALA A 28 -8.88 12.86 -16.39
N SER A 29 -7.66 12.72 -15.87
CA SER A 29 -6.43 13.18 -16.55
C SER A 29 -6.04 12.28 -17.74
N GLY A 30 -6.57 11.07 -17.82
CA GLY A 30 -6.15 10.05 -18.78
C GLY A 30 -4.76 9.47 -18.50
N LEU A 31 -4.21 9.71 -17.30
CA LEU A 31 -2.95 9.14 -16.82
C LEU A 31 -3.19 7.78 -16.14
N THR A 32 -3.87 6.88 -16.86
CA THR A 32 -4.17 5.53 -16.38
C THR A 32 -3.06 4.54 -16.72
N CYS A 33 -2.88 3.54 -15.86
CA CYS A 33 -1.96 2.44 -16.11
C CYS A 33 -2.52 1.50 -17.17
N ARG A 34 -1.65 0.84 -17.95
CA ARG A 34 -2.05 -0.22 -18.87
C ARG A 34 -2.61 -1.42 -18.09
N SER A 35 -3.56 -2.14 -18.69
CA SER A 35 -4.14 -3.34 -18.09
C SER A 35 -3.04 -4.38 -17.80
N GLY A 36 -3.11 -5.01 -16.62
CA GLY A 36 -2.16 -6.03 -16.19
C GLY A 36 -0.74 -5.54 -15.87
N CYS A 37 -0.49 -4.23 -15.78
CA CYS A 37 0.81 -3.70 -15.39
C CYS A 37 1.17 -4.05 -13.94
N GLY A 38 2.37 -4.57 -13.71
CA GLY A 38 2.93 -4.86 -12.39
C GLY A 38 4.29 -4.22 -12.14
N GLU A 39 4.72 -3.24 -12.94
CA GLU A 39 6.03 -2.58 -12.83
C GLU A 39 6.29 -1.96 -11.46
N CYS A 40 5.24 -1.47 -10.77
CA CYS A 40 5.38 -0.99 -9.40
C CYS A 40 5.69 -2.14 -8.45
N CYS A 41 5.08 -3.31 -8.62
CA CYS A 41 5.26 -4.45 -7.73
C CYS A 41 6.65 -5.09 -7.84
N THR A 42 7.39 -4.82 -8.92
CA THR A 42 8.79 -5.26 -9.06
C THR A 42 9.78 -4.31 -8.39
N GLN A 43 9.34 -3.14 -7.92
CA GLN A 43 10.21 -2.18 -7.24
C GLN A 43 10.55 -2.68 -5.83
N THR A 44 11.85 -2.68 -5.51
CA THR A 44 12.38 -3.09 -4.20
C THR A 44 12.35 -1.95 -3.17
N THR A 45 12.06 -0.73 -3.63
CA THR A 45 12.07 0.50 -2.84
C THR A 45 10.68 0.89 -2.33
N ILE A 46 9.65 0.06 -2.54
CA ILE A 46 8.33 0.33 -2.00
C ILE A 46 8.35 0.10 -0.51
N GLU A 47 7.91 1.12 0.22
CA GLU A 47 7.81 1.10 1.66
C GLU A 47 6.36 1.21 2.12
N ALA A 48 6.08 0.60 3.26
CA ALA A 48 4.84 0.73 3.99
C ALA A 48 5.13 0.72 5.50
N THR A 49 4.12 1.11 6.27
CA THR A 49 4.15 1.03 7.73
C THR A 49 3.49 -0.26 8.21
N VAL A 50 3.73 -0.65 9.47
CA VAL A 50 3.04 -1.79 10.08
C VAL A 50 1.52 -1.55 10.12
N LEU A 51 1.12 -0.31 10.43
CA LEU A 51 -0.28 0.11 10.44
C LEU A 51 -0.99 -0.16 9.10
N GLU A 52 -0.31 0.16 7.99
CA GLU A 52 -0.86 -0.05 6.65
C GLU A 52 -1.01 -1.52 6.27
N MET A 53 -0.19 -2.40 6.85
CA MET A 53 -0.23 -3.83 6.57
C MET A 53 -1.17 -4.59 7.53
N LEU A 54 -1.71 -3.92 8.57
CA LEU A 54 -2.62 -4.55 9.53
C LEU A 54 -3.87 -5.18 8.88
N PRO A 55 -4.58 -4.53 7.92
CA PRO A 55 -5.74 -5.15 7.30
C PRO A 55 -5.42 -6.47 6.62
N LEU A 56 -4.30 -6.52 5.88
CA LEU A 56 -3.85 -7.74 5.24
C LEU A 56 -3.40 -8.79 6.26
N ALA A 57 -2.68 -8.40 7.31
CA ALA A 57 -2.22 -9.33 8.34
C ALA A 57 -3.39 -10.00 9.06
N LEU A 58 -4.41 -9.22 9.43
CA LEU A 58 -5.64 -9.74 10.04
C LEU A 58 -6.43 -10.61 9.06
N HIS A 59 -6.52 -10.22 7.78
CA HIS A 59 -7.19 -11.02 6.76
C HIS A 59 -6.53 -12.40 6.57
N LEU A 60 -5.20 -12.45 6.55
CA LEU A 60 -4.45 -13.71 6.46
C LEU A 60 -4.58 -14.54 7.74
N PHE A 61 -4.58 -13.88 8.91
CA PHE A 61 -4.80 -14.54 10.20
C PHE A 61 -6.18 -15.18 10.29
N ASP A 62 -7.23 -14.45 9.91
CA ASP A 62 -8.61 -14.94 9.91
C ASP A 62 -8.82 -16.11 8.92
N GLN A 63 -7.95 -16.24 7.92
CA GLN A 63 -7.92 -17.37 6.98
C GLN A 63 -7.03 -18.54 7.44
N GLY A 64 -6.37 -18.45 8.60
CA GLY A 64 -5.41 -19.45 9.07
C GLY A 64 -4.12 -19.51 8.24
N LYS A 65 -3.77 -18.46 7.49
CA LYS A 65 -2.61 -18.40 6.59
C LYS A 65 -1.44 -17.58 7.13
N ALA A 66 -1.59 -16.97 8.31
CA ALA A 66 -0.60 -16.03 8.84
C ALA A 66 0.79 -16.67 9.03
N GLU A 67 0.87 -17.81 9.71
CA GLU A 67 2.14 -18.50 9.99
C GLU A 67 2.85 -18.93 8.72
N GLN A 68 2.13 -19.62 7.82
CA GLN A 68 2.68 -20.05 6.53
C GLN A 68 3.20 -18.86 5.71
N THR A 69 2.44 -17.76 5.69
CA THR A 69 2.85 -16.55 4.95
C THR A 69 4.08 -15.91 5.57
N LEU A 70 4.18 -15.90 6.91
CA LEU A 70 5.36 -15.37 7.60
C LEU A 70 6.62 -16.19 7.24
N THR A 71 6.56 -17.52 7.30
CA THR A 71 7.69 -18.39 6.92
C THR A 71 8.14 -18.11 5.47
N GLN A 72 7.20 -17.99 4.54
CA GLN A 72 7.54 -17.70 3.14
C GLN A 72 8.17 -16.30 2.97
N LEU A 73 7.72 -15.30 3.73
CA LEU A 73 8.32 -13.96 3.73
C LEU A 73 9.73 -13.95 4.33
N GLU A 74 10.02 -14.84 5.27
CA GLU A 74 11.35 -14.97 5.90
C GLU A 74 12.37 -15.63 4.97
N GLU A 75 11.91 -16.52 4.09
CA GLU A 75 12.72 -17.19 3.07
C GLU A 75 12.99 -16.31 1.84
N LEU A 76 12.34 -15.14 1.72
CA LEU A 76 12.57 -14.24 0.60
C LEU A 76 14.00 -13.67 0.61
N PRO A 77 14.63 -13.55 -0.57
CA PRO A 77 15.84 -12.77 -0.70
C PRO A 77 15.63 -11.32 -0.23
N GLU A 78 16.63 -10.75 0.44
CA GLU A 78 16.59 -9.40 1.01
C GLU A 78 16.15 -8.33 -0.01
N VAL A 79 16.63 -8.47 -1.26
CA VAL A 79 16.27 -7.58 -2.36
C VAL A 79 15.27 -8.29 -3.29
N SER A 80 13.99 -8.16 -2.95
CA SER A 80 12.89 -8.74 -3.72
C SER A 80 11.79 -7.71 -3.99
N GLY A 81 11.05 -7.91 -5.09
CA GLY A 81 9.79 -7.19 -5.31
C GLY A 81 8.73 -7.58 -4.28
N CYS A 82 7.53 -7.03 -4.40
CA CYS A 82 6.42 -7.33 -3.50
C CYS A 82 6.09 -8.84 -3.53
N PHE A 83 6.03 -9.46 -2.35
CA PHE A 83 5.71 -10.88 -2.17
C PHE A 83 4.37 -11.28 -2.80
N PHE A 84 3.37 -10.41 -2.74
CA PHE A 84 2.01 -10.68 -3.21
C PHE A 84 1.82 -10.44 -4.72
N TYR A 85 2.90 -10.23 -5.46
CA TYR A 85 2.83 -10.01 -6.90
C TYR A 85 2.97 -11.31 -7.67
N GLN A 86 1.89 -11.70 -8.35
CA GLN A 86 1.89 -12.84 -9.25
C GLN A 86 2.23 -12.39 -10.66
N ARG A 87 3.46 -12.71 -11.09
CA ARG A 87 3.96 -12.47 -12.45
C ARG A 87 3.26 -13.39 -13.45
N LEU A 88 2.88 -12.83 -14.59
CA LEU A 88 2.27 -13.54 -15.71
C LEU A 88 3.05 -13.39 -17.02
N SER A 89 4.04 -12.49 -17.08
CA SER A 89 4.95 -12.35 -18.22
C SER A 89 6.38 -12.79 -17.89
N PHE A 90 7.12 -13.18 -18.94
CA PHE A 90 8.52 -13.59 -18.84
C PHE A 90 9.44 -12.47 -18.33
N ASP A 91 9.19 -11.23 -18.77
CA ASP A 91 9.93 -10.04 -18.28
C ASP A 91 9.53 -9.61 -16.87
N GLY A 92 8.52 -10.25 -16.27
CA GLY A 92 8.00 -9.97 -14.93
C GLY A 92 7.18 -8.69 -14.81
N LYS A 93 6.96 -7.94 -15.90
CA LYS A 93 6.31 -6.62 -15.86
C LYS A 93 4.79 -6.66 -15.93
N GLN A 94 4.22 -7.80 -16.32
CA GLN A 94 2.78 -8.02 -16.33
C GLN A 94 2.39 -9.07 -15.30
N GLY A 95 1.28 -8.83 -14.63
CA GLY A 95 0.80 -9.66 -13.54
C GLY A 95 -0.32 -9.02 -12.77
N HIS A 96 -0.55 -9.49 -11.55
CA HIS A 96 -1.55 -8.94 -10.66
C HIS A 96 -1.15 -9.10 -9.19
N CYS A 97 -1.78 -8.29 -8.33
CA CYS A 97 -1.65 -8.41 -6.88
C CYS A 97 -2.66 -9.46 -6.39
N THR A 98 -2.20 -10.46 -5.66
CA THR A 98 -3.07 -11.51 -5.09
C THR A 98 -3.90 -11.03 -3.89
N VAL A 99 -3.58 -9.83 -3.36
CA VAL A 99 -4.21 -9.20 -2.18
C VAL A 99 -4.72 -7.79 -2.53
N TYR A 100 -5.21 -7.59 -3.75
CA TYR A 100 -5.52 -6.26 -4.31
C TYR A 100 -6.41 -5.40 -3.41
N GLN A 101 -7.39 -6.00 -2.72
CA GLN A 101 -8.31 -5.28 -1.83
C GLN A 101 -7.63 -4.75 -0.57
N GLN A 102 -6.62 -5.44 -0.04
CA GLN A 102 -5.91 -5.10 1.19
C GLN A 102 -4.56 -4.40 0.95
N ARG A 103 -4.29 -3.92 -0.28
CA ARG A 103 -3.05 -3.21 -0.60
C ARG A 103 -2.84 -1.95 0.27
N PRO A 104 -1.59 -1.63 0.65
CA PRO A 104 -1.28 -0.44 1.44
C PRO A 104 -1.48 0.86 0.66
N SER A 105 -1.37 2.02 1.32
CA SER A 105 -1.65 3.33 0.72
C SER A 105 -0.80 3.62 -0.50
N ILE A 106 0.50 3.29 -0.43
CA ILE A 106 1.46 3.50 -1.52
C ILE A 106 1.01 2.84 -2.83
N CYS A 107 0.37 1.66 -2.76
CA CYS A 107 -0.12 0.93 -3.92
C CYS A 107 -1.43 1.50 -4.49
N ARG A 108 -2.12 2.38 -3.74
CA ARG A 108 -3.36 3.06 -4.16
C ARG A 108 -3.06 4.42 -4.79
N VAL A 109 -2.03 5.10 -4.31
CA VAL A 109 -1.60 6.41 -4.83
C VAL A 109 -0.62 6.31 -6.00
N PHE A 110 -0.05 5.13 -6.24
CA PHE A 110 0.88 4.89 -7.34
C PHE A 110 0.22 5.14 -8.70
N GLY A 111 1.02 5.55 -9.70
CA GLY A 111 0.55 5.79 -11.07
C GLY A 111 0.68 7.25 -11.47
N ALA A 112 -0.26 8.09 -11.06
CA ALA A 112 -0.17 9.55 -11.18
C ALA A 112 -0.72 10.22 -9.93
N GLY A 113 0.03 11.18 -9.39
CA GLY A 113 -0.29 11.89 -8.16
C GLY A 113 0.57 13.12 -7.95
N GLY A 114 0.24 13.91 -6.94
CA GLY A 114 0.86 15.20 -6.67
C GLY A 114 1.89 15.15 -5.55
N TYR A 115 2.90 16.01 -5.65
CA TYR A 115 3.84 16.30 -4.56
C TYR A 115 4.10 17.81 -4.48
N ARG A 116 4.70 18.27 -3.39
CA ARG A 116 5.19 19.65 -3.30
C ARG A 116 6.68 19.68 -3.61
N ASP A 117 7.07 20.56 -4.52
CA ASP A 117 8.48 20.77 -4.82
C ASP A 117 9.18 21.61 -3.73
N LYS A 118 10.47 21.92 -3.96
CA LYS A 118 11.29 22.72 -3.03
C LYS A 118 10.76 24.16 -2.84
N GLN A 119 9.91 24.64 -3.75
CA GLN A 119 9.30 25.96 -3.73
C GLN A 119 7.87 25.91 -3.15
N GLN A 120 7.46 24.77 -2.57
CA GLN A 120 6.12 24.52 -2.05
C GLN A 120 5.01 24.55 -3.12
N GLN A 121 5.36 24.48 -4.41
CA GLN A 121 4.39 24.43 -5.51
C GLN A 121 3.94 22.99 -5.76
N LYS A 122 2.67 22.83 -6.15
CA LYS A 122 2.13 21.52 -6.52
C LYS A 122 2.78 21.08 -7.84
N SER A 123 3.36 19.90 -7.83
CA SER A 123 4.02 19.25 -8.96
C SER A 123 3.41 17.86 -9.20
N LEU A 124 3.61 17.34 -10.41
CA LEU A 124 3.04 16.06 -10.84
C LEU A 124 4.10 14.94 -10.86
N SER A 125 3.86 13.89 -10.08
CA SER A 125 4.59 12.62 -10.13
C SER A 125 3.81 11.61 -10.95
N VAL A 126 4.44 11.03 -11.97
CA VAL A 126 3.82 9.99 -12.83
C VAL A 126 4.80 8.85 -13.04
N CYS A 127 4.30 7.62 -12.97
CA CYS A 127 5.01 6.40 -13.28
C CYS A 127 5.67 6.49 -14.67
N LYS A 128 6.91 6.01 -14.79
CA LYS A 128 7.67 6.01 -16.05
C LYS A 128 6.90 5.34 -17.20
N VAL A 129 6.20 4.24 -16.91
CA VAL A 129 5.39 3.50 -17.89
C VAL A 129 4.28 4.39 -18.43
N ILE A 130 3.53 5.04 -17.53
CA ILE A 130 2.43 5.94 -17.91
C ILE A 130 2.98 7.17 -18.66
N LYS A 131 4.09 7.76 -18.21
CA LYS A 131 4.73 8.90 -18.91
C LYS A 131 5.09 8.56 -20.36
N ASN A 132 5.58 7.35 -20.61
CA ASN A 132 5.92 6.88 -21.95
C ASN A 132 4.68 6.58 -22.79
N ASP A 133 3.69 5.89 -22.21
CA ASP A 133 2.47 5.48 -22.92
C ASP A 133 1.52 6.64 -23.21
N LYS A 134 1.54 7.67 -22.36
CA LYS A 134 0.60 8.80 -22.33
C LYS A 134 1.32 10.15 -22.32
N ALA A 135 2.40 10.26 -23.11
CA ALA A 135 3.25 11.46 -23.15
C ALA A 135 2.46 12.76 -23.40
N GLU A 136 1.51 12.74 -24.34
CA GLU A 136 0.66 13.91 -24.64
C GLU A 136 -0.22 14.32 -23.45
N ARG A 137 -0.91 13.35 -22.82
CA ARG A 137 -1.72 13.60 -21.63
C ARG A 137 -0.89 14.11 -20.46
N TYR A 138 0.33 13.60 -20.31
CA TYR A 138 1.27 14.09 -19.30
C TYR A 138 1.61 15.58 -19.53
N GLN A 139 1.92 15.98 -20.77
CA GLN A 139 2.19 17.39 -21.09
C GLN A 139 0.96 18.28 -20.86
N GLN A 140 -0.23 17.82 -21.25
CA GLN A 140 -1.48 18.55 -20.99
C GLN A 140 -1.70 18.77 -19.50
N GLN A 141 -1.47 17.74 -18.68
CA GLN A 141 -1.64 17.84 -17.23
C GLN A 141 -0.60 18.76 -16.56
N LEU A 142 0.61 18.86 -17.12
CA LEU A 142 1.60 19.84 -16.66
C LEU A 142 1.14 21.28 -16.90
N ILE A 143 0.46 21.56 -18.01
CA ILE A 143 -0.11 22.88 -18.30
C ILE A 143 -1.28 23.19 -17.36
N MET A 144 -2.13 22.18 -17.07
CA MET A 144 -3.31 22.32 -16.21
C MET A 144 -3.01 22.19 -14.71
N LEU A 145 -1.74 22.13 -14.28
CA LEU A 145 -1.34 21.91 -12.89
C LEU A 145 -2.00 22.88 -11.89
N THR A 146 -2.17 24.13 -12.28
CA THR A 146 -2.76 25.18 -11.43
C THR A 146 -4.27 25.09 -11.38
N GLU A 147 -4.93 24.79 -12.50
CA GLU A 147 -6.40 24.74 -12.62
C GLU A 147 -6.97 23.41 -12.11
N GLN A 148 -6.26 22.31 -12.37
CA GLN A 148 -6.63 20.95 -12.02
C GLN A 148 -5.47 20.25 -11.29
N PRO A 149 -5.20 20.63 -10.03
CA PRO A 149 -4.07 20.09 -9.30
C PRO A 149 -4.27 18.59 -8.97
N PRO A 150 -3.21 17.78 -9.06
CA PRO A 150 -3.28 16.37 -8.65
C PRO A 150 -3.52 16.23 -7.13
N PRO A 151 -4.14 15.13 -6.68
CA PRO A 151 -4.23 14.79 -5.27
C PRO A 151 -2.82 14.56 -4.70
N LEU A 152 -2.55 15.12 -3.52
CA LEU A 152 -1.20 15.08 -2.93
C LEU A 152 -0.95 13.75 -2.23
N MET A 153 0.11 13.05 -2.63
CA MET A 153 0.54 11.78 -2.02
C MET A 153 0.90 11.93 -0.53
N MET A 154 1.42 13.11 -0.16
CA MET A 154 1.71 13.44 1.24
C MET A 154 0.45 13.40 2.12
N HIS A 155 -0.67 13.98 1.66
CA HIS A 155 -1.92 13.97 2.42
C HIS A 155 -2.43 12.54 2.61
N ALA A 156 -2.36 11.71 1.58
CA ALA A 156 -2.75 10.30 1.66
C ALA A 156 -1.95 9.54 2.72
N LYS A 157 -0.63 9.79 2.78
CA LYS A 157 0.26 9.20 3.78
C LYS A 157 -0.07 9.72 5.20
N GLU A 158 -0.30 11.02 5.34
CA GLU A 158 -0.65 11.66 6.61
C GLU A 158 -1.97 11.15 7.19
N GLN A 159 -2.98 10.95 6.34
CA GLN A 159 -4.28 10.42 6.75
C GLN A 159 -4.15 9.06 7.44
N VAL A 160 -3.22 8.21 6.97
CA VAL A 160 -2.97 6.90 7.59
C VAL A 160 -2.09 7.03 8.83
N SER A 161 -0.98 7.76 8.75
CA SER A 161 -0.02 7.84 9.86
C SER A 161 -0.60 8.47 11.12
N GLN A 162 -1.61 9.35 10.98
CA GLN A 162 -2.29 9.98 12.11
C GLN A 162 -3.27 9.04 12.83
N LEU A 163 -3.62 7.87 12.27
CA LEU A 163 -4.53 6.94 12.92
C LEU A 163 -3.89 6.29 14.15
N ASP A 164 -2.58 6.09 14.12
CA ASP A 164 -1.80 5.50 15.20
C ASP A 164 -0.32 5.90 15.15
N TYR A 165 0.16 6.54 16.22
CA TYR A 165 1.54 7.03 16.32
C TYR A 165 2.58 5.90 16.37
N GLU A 166 2.26 4.78 17.03
CA GLU A 166 3.20 3.67 17.21
C GLU A 166 3.43 2.94 15.88
N LEU A 167 2.35 2.63 15.17
CA LEU A 167 2.39 1.76 14.00
C LEU A 167 2.50 2.51 12.67
N GLY A 168 2.17 3.81 12.64
CA GLY A 168 2.04 4.61 11.41
C GLY A 168 3.25 5.48 11.05
N ASN A 169 4.27 5.59 11.90
CA ASN A 169 5.38 6.53 11.68
C ASN A 169 6.61 5.91 11.01
N LYS A 170 6.90 4.64 11.29
CA LYS A 170 8.10 3.99 10.76
C LYS A 170 7.81 3.25 9.47
N HIS A 171 8.57 3.62 8.43
CA HIS A 171 8.49 3.04 7.10
C HIS A 171 9.51 1.92 6.99
N TYR A 172 9.08 0.82 6.39
CA TYR A 172 9.89 -0.36 6.14
C TYR A 172 9.69 -0.79 4.70
N PRO A 173 10.65 -1.49 4.08
CA PRO A 173 10.41 -2.22 2.85
C PRO A 173 9.13 -3.06 2.98
N ILE A 174 8.28 -3.06 1.94
CA ILE A 174 6.91 -3.58 2.02
C ILE A 174 6.81 -5.02 2.57
N ASN A 175 7.76 -5.90 2.20
CA ASN A 175 7.79 -7.27 2.68
C ASN A 175 8.15 -7.33 4.18
N LEU A 176 9.05 -6.46 4.66
CA LEU A 176 9.37 -6.35 6.09
C LEU A 176 8.20 -5.75 6.87
N ALA A 177 7.52 -4.73 6.34
CA ALA A 177 6.30 -4.19 6.94
C ALA A 177 5.22 -5.28 7.11
N MET A 178 5.06 -6.15 6.11
CA MET A 178 4.15 -7.29 6.17
C MET A 178 4.53 -8.29 7.28
N ARG A 179 5.82 -8.68 7.36
CA ARG A 179 6.32 -9.58 8.40
C ARG A 179 6.00 -9.06 9.80
N LEU A 180 6.38 -7.81 10.06
CA LEU A 180 6.14 -7.15 11.35
C LEU A 180 4.64 -7.06 11.69
N ALA A 181 3.78 -6.84 10.69
CA ALA A 181 2.34 -6.83 10.89
C ALA A 181 1.77 -8.22 11.24
N LEU A 182 2.25 -9.28 10.57
CA LEU A 182 1.87 -10.67 10.90
C LEU A 182 2.31 -11.04 12.32
N GLU A 183 3.57 -10.77 12.66
CA GLU A 183 4.10 -11.00 14.01
C GLU A 183 3.27 -10.28 15.06
N LYS A 184 2.94 -9.00 14.84
CA LYS A 184 2.11 -8.20 15.77
C LYS A 184 0.72 -8.80 15.97
N VAL A 185 0.07 -9.25 14.88
CA VAL A 185 -1.26 -9.87 14.95
C VAL A 185 -1.20 -11.21 15.68
N MET A 186 -0.27 -12.10 15.32
CA MET A 186 -0.12 -13.41 15.94
C MET A 186 0.26 -13.31 17.42
N PHE A 187 1.20 -12.41 17.75
CA PHE A 187 1.56 -12.11 19.14
C PHE A 187 0.33 -11.60 19.92
N SER A 188 -0.43 -10.66 19.37
CA SER A 188 -1.63 -10.17 20.05
C SER A 188 -2.70 -11.26 20.23
N ALA A 189 -2.83 -12.19 19.28
CA ALA A 189 -3.76 -13.32 19.36
C ALA A 189 -3.36 -14.29 20.47
N TYR A 190 -2.08 -14.68 20.51
CA TYR A 190 -1.53 -15.59 21.53
C TYR A 190 -1.80 -15.08 22.94
N TYR A 191 -1.48 -13.82 23.26
CA TYR A 191 -1.72 -13.30 24.62
C TYR A 191 -3.21 -13.14 24.95
N THR A 192 -4.06 -12.90 23.94
CA THR A 192 -5.51 -12.81 24.19
C THR A 192 -6.10 -14.19 24.54
N SER A 193 -5.58 -15.29 24.00
CA SER A 193 -6.03 -16.64 24.38
C SER A 193 -5.55 -17.04 25.77
N PHE A 194 -4.32 -16.67 26.15
CA PHE A 194 -3.78 -16.94 27.49
C PHE A 194 -4.59 -16.27 28.61
N ASP A 195 -5.02 -15.02 28.43
CA ASP A 195 -5.85 -14.33 29.43
C ASP A 195 -7.23 -15.01 29.61
N HIS A 196 -7.74 -15.68 28.57
CA HIS A 196 -9.01 -16.40 28.64
C HIS A 196 -8.87 -17.72 29.40
N ASP A 197 -7.76 -18.45 29.19
CA ASP A 197 -7.49 -19.71 29.88
C ASP A 197 -7.21 -19.51 31.38
N ILE A 198 -6.63 -18.37 31.78
CA ILE A 198 -6.39 -18.02 33.19
C ILE A 198 -7.68 -17.60 33.91
N GLN A 199 -8.68 -17.07 33.20
CA GLN A 199 -9.97 -16.65 33.79
C GLN A 199 -10.96 -17.80 33.98
N ILE A 200 -10.74 -18.94 33.34
CA ILE A 200 -11.61 -20.14 33.41
C ILE A 200 -11.06 -21.20 34.38
N ALA A 201 -9.80 -21.06 34.81
CA ALA A 201 -9.14 -21.88 35.83
C ALA A 201 -9.35 -21.32 37.25
#